data_AF-A0A8C8DHG2-F1
#
_entry.id   AF-A0A8C8DHG2-F1
#
_cell.length_a   1.000
_cell.length_b   1.000
_cell.length_c   1.000
_cell.angle_alpha   90.00
_cell.angle_beta   90.00
_cell.angle_gamma   90.00
#
_symmetry.space_group_name_H-M   'P 1'
#
loop_
_entity.id
_entity.type
_entity.pdbx_description
1 polymer ?
#
loop_
_entity_poly.entity_id
_entity_poly.type
_entity_poly.pdbx_seq_one_letter_code
_entity_poly.pdbx_strand_id
1 'polypeptide(L)' 'MRGRVSYEQLNAAVSSMNAAATAKYKILHQPVKGLSNHARKLHQRFKDQESKETKGTL' A
#
# COMPACT_ATOMS: atom_id res chain seq x y z
N MET A 1 -3.92 -8.36 23.34
CA MET A 1 -2.92 -7.29 23.48
C MET A 1 -3.60 -5.93 23.42
N ARG A 2 -3.77 -5.25 24.57
CA ARG A 2 -3.92 -3.79 24.61
C ARG A 2 -3.08 -3.30 25.79
N GLY A 3 -1.87 -2.85 25.48
CA GLY A 3 -1.03 -2.11 26.42
C GLY A 3 -1.53 -0.66 26.53
N ARG A 4 -0.62 0.32 26.58
CA ARG A 4 -0.94 1.77 26.65
C ARG A 4 -1.51 2.37 25.36
N VAL A 5 -2.07 1.57 24.47
CA VAL A 5 -2.55 2.03 23.15
C VAL A 5 -4.04 2.35 23.26
N SER A 6 -4.38 3.63 23.04
CA SER A 6 -5.77 4.08 23.04
C SER A 6 -6.52 3.57 21.80
N TYR A 7 -7.84 3.59 21.87
CA TYR A 7 -8.68 3.24 20.72
C TYR A 7 -8.44 4.20 19.54
N GLU A 8 -8.23 5.49 19.82
CA GLU A 8 -7.90 6.49 18.80
C GLU A 8 -6.57 6.18 18.11
N GLN A 9 -5.54 5.79 18.87
CA GLN A 9 -4.24 5.41 18.31
C GLN A 9 -4.35 4.17 17.43
N LEU A 10 -5.16 3.19 17.82
CA LEU A 10 -5.44 2.02 16.98
C LEU A 10 -6.17 2.41 15.69
N ASN A 11 -7.23 3.22 15.78
CA ASN A 11 -7.99 3.65 14.61
C ASN A 11 -7.16 4.50 13.66
N ALA A 12 -6.31 5.38 14.19
CA ALA A 12 -5.40 6.19 13.39
C ALA A 12 -4.40 5.30 12.62
N ALA A 13 -3.87 4.26 13.27
CA ALA A 13 -2.99 3.29 12.61
C ALA A 13 -3.73 2.50 11.52
N VAL A 14 -4.95 2.01 11.78
CA VAL A 14 -5.76 1.32 10.77
C VAL A 14 -6.07 2.23 9.59
N SER A 15 -6.47 3.48 9.85
CA SER A 15 -6.76 4.44 8.80
C SER A 15 -5.54 4.76 7.93
N SER A 16 -4.36 4.91 8.54
CA SER A 16 -3.13 5.21 7.79
C SER A 16 -2.69 4.01 6.95
N MET A 17 -2.80 2.79 7.49
CA MET A 17 -2.54 1.56 6.74
C MET A 17 -3.50 1.40 5.55
N ASN A 18 -4.79 1.66 5.76
CA ASN A 18 -5.78 1.62 4.68
C ASN A 18 -5.48 2.65 3.60
N ALA A 19 -5.16 3.89 3.97
CA ALA A 19 -4.81 4.93 3.00
C ALA A 19 -3.55 4.56 2.20
N ALA A 20 -2.52 4.02 2.86
CA ALA A 20 -1.31 3.56 2.21
C ALA A 20 -1.58 2.39 1.24
N ALA A 21 -2.41 1.43 1.64
CA ALA A 21 -2.83 0.33 0.78
C ALA A 21 -3.59 0.85 -0.44
N THR A 22 -4.61 1.70 -0.25
CA THR A 22 -5.37 2.28 -1.36
C THR A 22 -4.47 3.04 -2.35
N ALA A 23 -3.51 3.83 -1.85
CA ALA A 23 -2.56 4.53 -2.72
C ALA A 23 -1.66 3.57 -3.52
N LYS A 24 -1.16 2.50 -2.88
CA LYS A 24 -0.37 1.45 -3.55
C LYS A 24 -1.16 0.80 -4.69
N TYR A 25 -2.37 0.32 -4.42
CA TYR A 25 -3.18 -0.36 -5.43
C TYR A 25 -3.66 0.56 -6.54
N LYS A 26 -3.91 1.84 -6.25
CA LYS A 26 -4.19 2.84 -7.27
C LYS A 26 -3.04 2.97 -8.27
N ILE A 27 -1.79 2.94 -7.81
CA ILE A 27 -0.61 2.99 -8.68
C ILE A 27 -0.45 1.69 -9.47
N LEU A 28 -0.64 0.52 -8.84
CA LEU A 28 -0.51 -0.79 -9.50
C LEU A 28 -1.57 -1.04 -10.59
N HIS A 29 -2.79 -0.55 -10.41
CA HIS A 29 -3.88 -0.76 -11.36
C HIS A 29 -3.93 0.30 -12.49
N GLN A 30 -3.15 1.38 -12.37
CA GLN A 30 -3.08 2.40 -13.42
C GLN A 30 -2.20 1.94 -14.58
N PRO A 31 -2.59 2.20 -15.84
CA PRO A 31 -1.73 1.92 -16.99
C PRO A 31 -0.39 2.66 -16.88
N VAL A 32 0.72 1.93 -16.99
CA VAL A 32 2.10 2.47 -16.82
C VAL A 32 2.38 3.67 -17.73
N LYS A 33 1.77 3.71 -18.92
CA LYS A 33 1.87 4.83 -19.87
C LYS A 33 1.35 6.16 -19.33
N GLY A 34 0.41 6.14 -18.38
CA GLY A 34 -0.17 7.33 -17.74
C GLY A 34 0.52 7.71 -16.43
N LEU A 35 1.51 6.93 -15.97
CA LEU A 35 2.20 7.21 -14.71
C LEU A 35 3.33 8.23 -14.91
N SER A 36 3.44 9.15 -13.94
CA SER A 36 4.60 10.04 -13.81
C SER A 36 5.89 9.22 -13.55
N ASN A 37 7.05 9.84 -13.75
CA ASN A 37 8.34 9.18 -13.50
C ASN A 37 8.47 8.68 -12.05
N HIS A 38 7.98 9.46 -11.09
CA HIS A 38 7.96 9.05 -9.68
C HIS A 38 7.02 7.86 -9.45
N ALA A 39 5.79 7.93 -9.98
CA ALA A 39 4.82 6.85 -9.83
C ALA A 39 5.26 5.56 -10.54
N ARG A 40 6.01 5.66 -11.65
CA ARG A 40 6.61 4.51 -12.34
C ARG A 40 7.68 3.83 -11.51
N LYS A 41 8.52 4.59 -10.79
CA LYS A 41 9.50 4.03 -9.84
C LYS A 41 8.81 3.29 -8.69
N LEU A 42 7.75 3.88 -8.14
CA LEU A 42 6.95 3.23 -7.09
C LEU A 42 6.26 1.96 -7.62
N HIS A 43 5.65 2.01 -8.81
CA HIS A 43 5.04 0.86 -9.45
C HIS A 43 6.02 -0.31 -9.60
N GLN A 44 7.24 -0.04 -10.11
CA GLN A 44 8.27 -1.06 -10.23
C GLN A 44 8.64 -1.65 -8.87
N ARG A 45 8.94 -0.78 -7.88
CA ARG A 45 9.27 -1.21 -6.52
C ARG A 45 8.16 -2.07 -5.90
N PHE A 46 6.89 -1.73 -6.11
CA PHE A 46 5.78 -2.52 -5.59
C PHE A 46 5.70 -3.90 -6.22
N LYS A 47 5.97 -4.02 -7.53
CA LYS A 47 6.06 -5.33 -8.21
C LYS A 47 7.26 -6.14 -7.71
N ASP A 48 8.39 -5.50 -7.45
CA ASP A 48 9.58 -6.16 -6.93
C ASP A 48 9.40 -6.67 -5.48
N GLN A 49 8.47 -6.05 -4.73
CA GLN A 49 8.09 -6.46 -3.39
C GLN A 49 7.04 -7.57 -3.36
N GLU A 50 6.41 -7.91 -4.49
CA GLU A 50 5.52 -9.07 -4.56
C GLU A 50 6.34 -10.36 -4.53
N SER A 51 5.96 -11.26 -3.64
CA SER A 51 6.52 -12.61 -3.51
C SER A 51 5.50 -13.63 -4.01
N LYS A 52 5.91 -14.91 -4.16
CA LYS A 52 4.99 -15.98 -4.59
C LYS A 52 3.81 -16.14 -3.62
N GLU A 53 4.03 -15.85 -2.36
CA GLU A 53 3.10 -15.96 -1.24
C GLU A 53 2.13 -14.77 -1.14
N THR A 54 2.46 -13.64 -1.78
CA THR A 54 1.66 -12.41 -1.75
C THR A 54 1.08 -12.05 -3.12
N LYS A 55 1.47 -12.80 -4.16
CA LYS A 55 1.00 -12.61 -5.53
C LYS A 55 -0.49 -12.93 -5.63
N GLY A 56 -1.28 -11.93 -5.99
CA GLY A 56 -2.74 -12.06 -6.05
C GLY A 56 -3.41 -12.10 -4.69
N THR A 57 -2.67 -11.92 -3.60
CA THR A 57 -3.22 -11.74 -2.26
C THR A 57 -3.48 -10.26 -2.03
N LEU A 58 -4.55 -9.79 -2.69
CA LEU A 58 -5.54 -8.81 -2.23
C LEU A 58 -6.58 -8.62 -3.33
#